data_AF-A0A7Y6XMJ4-F1
#
_entry.id   AF-A0A7Y6XMJ4-F1
#
_cell.length_a   1.000
_cell.length_b   1.000
_cell.length_c   1.000
_cell.angle_alpha   90.00
_cell.angle_beta   90.00
_cell.angle_gamma   90.00
#
_symmetry.space_group_name_H-M   'P 1'
#
loop_
_entity.id
_entity.type
_entity.pdbx_description
1 polymer ?
#
loop_
_entity_poly.entity_id
_entity_poly.type
_entity_poly.pdbx_seq_one_letter_code
_entity_poly.pdbx_strand_id
1 'polypeptide(L)'
;VLSFYQDNLARESRLATATQRRNVIALARMLGYRLHGAQAATAEVELRLAQPPAATVTFPAGTVVRTQEVTEAVRFQLLSSVTIPAGANPPRILAVVENSKTHTQLFDARGLADFEAHLDFAPYLDGSARVSTAQGAFSEVDTFLNSRASDAHVLVSVDQGDKATIRFGNGVNGLPPVGTVAVVYKTGGGAAGNVDAGRLVVLEGSFRDAHGHAVQVAVSNAAPASGGADRQTVASAKLLAPESLRALTRTVSREDFEINARRLPG
;
A
#
# COMPACT_ATOMS: atom_id res chain seq x y z
N VAL A 1 -0.94 33.78 -27.05
CA VAL A 1 -0.71 32.33 -26.80
C VAL A 1 0.51 32.09 -25.90
N LEU A 2 1.71 32.61 -26.23
CA LEU A 2 2.91 32.44 -25.37
C LEU A 2 2.74 32.98 -23.93
N SER A 3 2.18 34.18 -23.78
CA SER A 3 1.97 34.81 -22.46
C SER A 3 1.03 33.99 -21.56
N PHE A 4 0.02 33.32 -22.13
CA PHE A 4 -0.86 32.42 -21.35
C PHE A 4 -0.09 31.23 -20.77
N TYR A 5 0.84 30.63 -21.53
CA TYR A 5 1.68 29.54 -21.02
C TYR A 5 2.65 30.00 -19.94
N GLN A 6 3.20 31.22 -20.08
CA GLN A 6 4.07 31.82 -19.06
C GLN A 6 3.31 32.10 -17.77
N ASP A 7 2.10 32.66 -17.86
CA ASP A 7 1.24 32.92 -16.69
C ASP A 7 0.84 31.62 -16.00
N ASN A 8 0.52 30.58 -16.77
CA ASN A 8 0.17 29.29 -16.21
C ASN A 8 1.37 28.63 -15.51
N LEU A 9 2.56 28.68 -16.11
CA LEU A 9 3.79 28.18 -15.50
C LEU A 9 4.14 28.96 -14.22
N ALA A 10 3.93 30.27 -14.19
CA ALA A 10 4.14 31.10 -13.02
C ALA A 10 3.12 30.83 -11.89
N ARG A 11 1.89 30.43 -12.22
CA ARG A 11 0.89 29.99 -11.24
C ARG A 11 1.22 28.60 -10.68
N GLU A 12 1.77 27.72 -11.50
CA GLU A 12 2.16 26.37 -11.08
C GLU A 12 3.46 26.30 -10.28
N SER A 13 4.28 27.37 -10.26
CA SER A 13 5.55 27.41 -9.53
C SER A 13 5.44 27.68 -8.03
N ARG A 14 4.26 28.08 -7.53
CA ARG A 14 4.03 28.37 -6.10
C ARG A 14 2.96 27.46 -5.53
N LEU A 15 3.20 26.92 -4.34
CA LEU A 15 2.30 25.92 -3.74
C LEU A 15 0.88 26.47 -3.53
N ALA A 16 0.75 27.72 -3.11
CA ALA A 16 -0.54 28.37 -2.92
C ALA A 16 -1.39 28.41 -4.22
N THR A 17 -0.76 28.68 -5.36
CA THR A 17 -1.45 28.89 -6.65
C THR A 17 -1.47 27.64 -7.55
N ALA A 18 -0.59 26.66 -7.34
CA ALA A 18 -0.49 25.47 -8.18
C ALA A 18 -1.77 24.65 -8.17
N THR A 19 -2.29 24.26 -9.33
CA THR A 19 -3.53 23.47 -9.44
C THR A 19 -3.24 22.03 -9.84
N GLN A 20 -2.14 21.79 -10.55
CA GLN A 20 -1.78 20.46 -11.00
C GLN A 20 -1.16 19.66 -9.86
N ARG A 21 -1.72 18.47 -9.60
CA ARG A 21 -1.25 17.54 -8.55
C ARG A 21 0.25 17.27 -8.65
N ARG A 22 0.79 17.12 -9.86
CA ARG A 22 2.22 16.89 -10.10
C ARG A 22 3.13 17.99 -9.55
N ASN A 23 2.72 19.24 -9.72
CA ASN A 23 3.49 20.39 -9.27
C ASN A 23 3.35 20.55 -7.76
N VAL A 24 2.15 20.29 -7.21
CA VAL A 24 1.92 20.27 -5.76
C VAL A 24 2.76 19.19 -5.08
N ILE A 25 2.86 17.98 -5.65
CA ILE A 25 3.75 16.91 -5.16
C ILE A 25 5.20 17.38 -5.20
N ALA A 26 5.67 17.93 -6.34
CA ALA A 26 7.05 18.38 -6.49
C ALA A 26 7.42 19.48 -5.48
N LEU A 27 6.55 20.48 -5.31
CA LEU A 27 6.72 21.60 -4.37
C LEU A 27 6.65 21.13 -2.92
N ALA A 28 5.71 20.27 -2.57
CA ALA A 28 5.60 19.72 -1.22
C ALA A 28 6.84 18.89 -0.87
N ARG A 29 7.38 18.12 -1.83
CA ARG A 29 8.61 17.35 -1.62
C ARG A 29 9.82 18.24 -1.33
N MET A 30 9.90 19.43 -1.91
CA MET A 30 10.95 20.41 -1.55
C MET A 30 10.86 20.86 -0.09
N LEU A 31 9.67 20.82 0.52
CA LEU A 31 9.44 21.10 1.94
C LEU A 31 9.63 19.87 2.83
N GLY A 32 10.05 18.73 2.27
CA GLY A 32 10.13 17.44 2.98
C GLY A 32 8.76 16.80 3.26
N TYR A 33 7.69 17.30 2.64
CA TYR A 33 6.34 16.77 2.81
C TYR A 33 5.99 15.82 1.65
N ARG A 34 5.64 14.58 1.98
CA ARG A 34 5.12 13.58 1.03
C ARG A 34 3.61 13.50 1.19
N LEU A 35 2.88 13.65 0.08
CA LEU A 35 1.44 13.42 0.07
C LEU A 35 1.18 11.93 0.26
N HIS A 36 0.23 11.57 1.13
CA HIS A 36 -0.15 10.17 1.29
C HIS A 36 -1.01 9.69 0.10
N GLY A 37 -0.76 8.44 -0.31
CA GLY A 37 -1.59 7.70 -1.26
C GLY A 37 -2.93 7.28 -0.65
N ALA A 38 -3.64 6.43 -1.38
CA ALA A 38 -4.82 5.75 -0.85
C ALA A 38 -4.39 4.78 0.25
N GLN A 39 -5.23 4.63 1.28
CA GLN A 39 -5.02 3.70 2.38
C GLN A 39 -6.05 2.59 2.31
N ALA A 40 -5.59 1.37 2.57
CA ALA A 40 -6.45 0.20 2.51
C ALA A 40 -7.21 0.02 3.81
N ALA A 41 -8.52 -0.20 3.69
CA ALA A 41 -9.31 -0.66 4.81
C ALA A 41 -8.88 -2.06 5.24
N THR A 42 -8.93 -2.32 6.53
CA THR A 42 -8.68 -3.64 7.11
C THR A 42 -9.90 -4.12 7.87
N ALA A 43 -10.07 -5.44 7.90
CA ALA A 43 -11.15 -6.08 8.64
C ALA A 43 -10.68 -7.42 9.21
N GLU A 44 -11.29 -7.82 10.31
CA GLU A 44 -11.21 -9.18 10.80
C GLU A 44 -12.40 -9.99 10.26
N VAL A 45 -12.10 -11.14 9.66
CA VAL A 45 -13.10 -12.08 9.15
C VAL A 45 -12.98 -13.41 9.88
N GLU A 46 -14.12 -14.00 10.18
CA GLU A 46 -14.22 -15.38 10.65
C GLU A 46 -14.39 -16.30 9.44
N LEU A 47 -13.47 -17.23 9.27
CA LEU A 47 -13.59 -18.36 8.34
C LEU A 47 -14.10 -19.56 9.13
N ARG A 48 -15.20 -20.15 8.69
CA ARG A 48 -15.82 -21.30 9.35
C ARG A 48 -16.12 -22.42 8.36
N LEU A 49 -15.91 -23.65 8.79
CA LEU A 49 -16.31 -24.85 8.05
C LEU A 49 -17.68 -25.35 8.53
N ALA A 50 -18.39 -26.06 7.65
CA ALA A 50 -19.69 -26.64 8.01
C ALA A 50 -19.60 -27.74 9.08
N GLN A 51 -18.46 -28.45 9.14
CA GLN A 51 -18.20 -29.56 10.06
C GLN A 51 -16.72 -29.57 10.48
N PRO A 52 -16.38 -30.17 11.64
CA PRO A 52 -14.99 -30.41 12.04
C PRO A 52 -14.23 -31.15 10.94
N PRO A 53 -13.09 -30.61 10.45
CA PRO A 53 -12.42 -31.20 9.30
C PRO A 53 -11.60 -32.42 9.72
N ALA A 54 -11.56 -33.46 8.88
CA ALA A 54 -10.76 -34.66 9.14
C ALA A 54 -9.24 -34.43 8.97
N ALA A 55 -8.86 -33.41 8.20
CA ALA A 55 -7.49 -32.96 8.00
C ALA A 55 -7.38 -31.44 8.16
N THR A 56 -6.16 -30.93 8.34
CA THR A 56 -5.91 -29.49 8.36
C THR A 56 -6.34 -28.84 7.05
N VAL A 57 -7.07 -27.74 7.15
CA VAL A 57 -7.44 -26.88 6.02
C VAL A 57 -6.60 -25.62 6.08
N THR A 58 -5.93 -25.28 4.98
CA THR A 58 -5.07 -24.09 4.88
C THR A 58 -5.67 -23.07 3.92
N PHE A 59 -5.75 -21.83 4.37
CA PHE A 59 -6.11 -20.67 3.57
C PHE A 59 -4.84 -19.86 3.32
N PRO A 60 -4.29 -19.86 2.10
CA PRO A 60 -3.05 -19.15 1.81
C PRO A 60 -3.25 -17.62 1.87
N ALA A 61 -2.16 -16.89 2.12
CA ALA A 61 -2.14 -15.45 1.92
C ALA A 61 -2.53 -15.10 0.47
N GLY A 62 -3.25 -14.00 0.27
CA GLY A 62 -3.81 -13.63 -1.03
C GLY A 62 -5.18 -14.26 -1.34
N THR A 63 -5.71 -15.13 -0.47
CA THR A 63 -7.10 -15.59 -0.58
C THR A 63 -8.06 -14.41 -0.54
N VAL A 64 -9.00 -14.34 -1.48
CA VAL A 64 -9.87 -13.17 -1.66
C VAL A 64 -11.21 -13.36 -0.95
N VAL A 65 -11.60 -12.38 -0.15
CA VAL A 65 -12.93 -12.22 0.46
C VAL A 65 -13.58 -10.99 -0.17
N ARG A 66 -14.87 -11.04 -0.47
CA ARG A 66 -15.59 -9.92 -1.05
C ARG A 66 -17.00 -9.76 -0.54
N THR A 67 -17.56 -8.60 -0.85
CA THR A 67 -18.97 -8.31 -0.64
C THR A 67 -19.86 -9.05 -1.66
N GLN A 68 -21.15 -9.17 -1.36
CA GLN A 68 -22.09 -10.00 -2.14
C GLN A 68 -22.45 -9.42 -3.51
N GLU A 69 -22.25 -8.12 -3.73
CA GLU A 69 -22.55 -7.42 -4.98
C GLU A 69 -21.91 -8.10 -6.19
N VAL A 70 -22.54 -7.95 -7.36
CA VAL A 70 -22.10 -8.64 -8.59
C VAL A 70 -21.22 -7.71 -9.45
N THR A 71 -21.57 -6.44 -9.56
CA THR A 71 -20.93 -5.49 -10.49
C THR A 71 -19.80 -4.69 -9.86
N GLU A 72 -19.89 -4.38 -8.56
CA GLU A 72 -18.92 -3.53 -7.85
C GLU A 72 -18.56 -4.15 -6.49
N ALA A 73 -18.26 -5.44 -6.49
CA ALA A 73 -17.87 -6.12 -5.27
C ALA A 73 -16.55 -5.55 -4.72
N VAL A 74 -16.59 -5.13 -3.45
CA VAL A 74 -15.39 -4.68 -2.73
C VAL A 74 -14.60 -5.92 -2.32
N ARG A 75 -13.35 -6.00 -2.76
CA ARG A 75 -12.47 -7.17 -2.56
C ARG A 75 -11.41 -6.88 -1.52
N PHE A 76 -11.16 -7.89 -0.71
CA PHE A 76 -10.12 -7.93 0.29
C PHE A 76 -9.30 -9.19 0.10
N GLN A 77 -8.02 -9.16 0.48
CA GLN A 77 -7.16 -10.33 0.47
C GLN A 77 -6.64 -10.63 1.87
N LEU A 78 -6.45 -11.92 2.17
CA LEU A 78 -5.79 -12.36 3.40
C LEU A 78 -4.32 -11.91 3.41
N LEU A 79 -3.88 -11.31 4.52
CA LEU A 79 -2.50 -10.83 4.68
C LEU A 79 -1.49 -11.93 4.99
N SER A 80 -1.93 -13.00 5.64
CA SER A 80 -1.13 -14.15 6.02
C SER A 80 -1.92 -15.43 5.82
N SER A 81 -1.22 -16.55 5.73
CA SER A 81 -1.86 -17.85 5.68
C SER A 81 -2.44 -18.21 7.05
N VAL A 82 -3.68 -18.68 7.09
CA VAL A 82 -4.33 -19.18 8.30
C VAL A 82 -4.76 -20.62 8.11
N THR A 83 -4.84 -21.39 9.20
CA THR A 83 -5.18 -22.81 9.14
C THR A 83 -6.25 -23.17 10.16
N ILE A 84 -7.13 -24.10 9.80
CA ILE A 84 -8.05 -24.77 10.72
C ILE A 84 -7.50 -26.19 10.89
N PRO A 85 -7.02 -26.57 12.09
CA PRO A 85 -6.45 -27.89 12.32
C PRO A 85 -7.52 -28.99 12.23
N ALA A 86 -7.07 -30.21 11.97
CA ALA A 86 -7.92 -31.40 11.99
C ALA A 86 -8.65 -31.52 13.36
N GLY A 87 -9.94 -31.84 13.32
CA GLY A 87 -10.78 -32.02 14.51
C GLY A 87 -11.16 -30.73 15.23
N ALA A 88 -10.84 -29.54 14.70
CA ALA A 88 -11.23 -28.26 15.31
C ALA A 88 -12.74 -28.18 15.56
N ASN A 89 -13.14 -27.88 16.79
CA ASN A 89 -14.54 -27.73 17.17
C ASN A 89 -14.69 -26.58 18.20
N PRO A 90 -15.31 -25.44 17.85
CA PRO A 90 -15.92 -25.13 16.54
C PRO A 90 -14.86 -24.98 15.44
N PRO A 91 -15.15 -25.41 14.19
CA PRO A 91 -14.20 -25.37 13.08
C PRO A 91 -14.11 -23.96 12.46
N ARG A 92 -13.59 -23.00 13.23
CA ARG A 92 -13.48 -21.60 12.83
C ARG A 92 -12.12 -20.99 13.17
N ILE A 93 -11.72 -19.99 12.41
CA ILE A 93 -10.50 -19.20 12.64
C ILE A 93 -10.73 -17.74 12.26
N LEU A 94 -10.11 -16.82 12.99
CA LEU A 94 -10.09 -15.40 12.65
C LEU A 94 -8.91 -15.11 11.74
N ALA A 95 -9.14 -14.26 10.74
CA ALA A 95 -8.12 -13.84 9.78
C ALA A 95 -8.23 -12.33 9.53
N VAL A 96 -7.09 -11.68 9.31
CA VAL A 96 -7.05 -10.26 8.93
C VAL A 96 -7.01 -10.16 7.41
N VAL A 97 -7.91 -9.35 6.88
CA VAL A 97 -8.00 -9.06 5.45
C VAL A 97 -7.82 -7.58 5.20
N GLU A 98 -7.26 -7.25 4.04
CA GLU A 98 -6.97 -5.87 3.63
C GLU A 98 -7.57 -5.61 2.25
N ASN A 99 -8.16 -4.42 2.07
CA ASN A 99 -8.72 -3.95 0.81
C ASN A 99 -7.60 -3.62 -0.18
N SER A 100 -6.97 -4.66 -0.71
CA SER A 100 -5.84 -4.52 -1.61
C SER A 100 -5.71 -5.71 -2.54
N LYS A 101 -4.92 -5.53 -3.59
CA LYS A 101 -4.53 -6.57 -4.54
C LYS A 101 -3.01 -6.63 -4.61
N THR A 102 -2.46 -7.82 -4.39
CA THR A 102 -1.01 -8.06 -4.54
C THR A 102 -0.64 -8.23 -6.01
N HIS A 103 0.43 -7.57 -6.42
CA HIS A 103 1.05 -7.67 -7.74
C HIS A 103 2.51 -8.08 -7.60
N THR A 104 2.98 -8.89 -8.53
CA THR A 104 4.39 -9.23 -8.69
C THR A 104 4.83 -8.79 -10.07
N GLN A 105 5.88 -7.98 -10.15
CA GLN A 105 6.48 -7.51 -11.39
C GLN A 105 7.97 -7.81 -11.38
N LEU A 106 8.48 -8.30 -12.52
CA LEU A 106 9.89 -8.65 -12.69
C LEU A 106 10.53 -7.64 -13.64
N PHE A 107 11.76 -7.22 -13.32
CA PHE A 107 12.59 -6.37 -14.16
C PHE A 107 13.96 -7.00 -14.35
N ASP A 108 14.63 -6.67 -15.44
CA ASP A 108 16.02 -7.04 -15.69
C ASP A 108 16.93 -5.84 -15.43
N ALA A 109 17.94 -6.03 -14.59
CA ALA A 109 18.89 -4.98 -14.22
C ALA A 109 20.34 -5.38 -14.52
N ARG A 110 21.12 -4.44 -15.04
CA ARG A 110 22.50 -4.67 -15.49
C ARG A 110 23.57 -4.06 -14.57
N GLY A 111 23.20 -3.69 -13.34
CA GLY A 111 24.11 -2.98 -12.43
C GLY A 111 24.35 -1.52 -12.80
N LEU A 112 23.44 -0.92 -13.58
CA LEU A 112 23.53 0.49 -13.94
C LEU A 112 23.16 1.36 -12.74
N ALA A 113 23.86 2.49 -12.61
CA ALA A 113 23.54 3.52 -11.64
C ALA A 113 22.13 4.09 -11.88
N ASP A 114 21.44 4.46 -10.79
CA ASP A 114 20.14 5.12 -10.82
C ASP A 114 19.08 4.34 -11.62
N PHE A 115 19.14 3.01 -11.57
CA PHE A 115 18.12 2.16 -12.20
C PHE A 115 16.73 2.47 -11.62
N GLU A 116 15.75 2.63 -12.50
CA GLU A 116 14.35 2.87 -12.15
C GLU A 116 13.45 1.74 -12.66
N ALA A 117 12.62 1.22 -11.76
CA ALA A 117 11.58 0.25 -12.07
C ALA A 117 10.21 0.94 -11.94
N HIS A 118 9.55 1.17 -13.07
CA HIS A 118 8.20 1.73 -13.12
C HIS A 118 7.15 0.64 -12.92
N LEU A 119 6.29 0.81 -11.93
CA LEU A 119 5.25 -0.16 -11.61
C LEU A 119 4.00 0.08 -12.46
N ASP A 120 3.44 -1.01 -12.99
CA ASP A 120 2.37 -0.94 -13.99
C ASP A 120 1.01 -0.57 -13.39
N PHE A 121 0.74 -1.03 -12.16
CA PHE A 121 -0.57 -0.94 -11.52
C PHE A 121 -0.67 0.20 -10.51
N ALA A 122 -1.84 0.81 -10.46
CA ALA A 122 -2.22 1.90 -9.55
C ALA A 122 -3.68 1.69 -9.09
N PRO A 123 -4.12 2.33 -7.99
CA PRO A 123 -3.33 3.17 -7.09
C PRO A 123 -2.39 2.35 -6.22
N TYR A 124 -1.12 2.74 -6.12
CA TYR A 124 -0.12 2.11 -5.26
C TYR A 124 -0.44 2.34 -3.78
N LEU A 125 -0.31 1.30 -2.95
CA LEU A 125 -0.40 1.41 -1.50
C LEU A 125 0.99 1.71 -0.90
N ASP A 126 1.11 2.85 -0.23
CA ASP A 126 2.37 3.30 0.38
C ASP A 126 2.93 2.26 1.37
N GLY A 127 4.26 2.05 1.35
CA GLY A 127 4.96 1.07 2.20
C GLY A 127 4.70 -0.41 1.88
N SER A 128 3.94 -0.71 0.81
CA SER A 128 3.64 -2.09 0.43
C SER A 128 4.73 -2.78 -0.39
N ALA A 129 5.62 -2.03 -1.04
CA ALA A 129 6.66 -2.60 -1.88
C ALA A 129 7.64 -3.47 -1.09
N ARG A 130 7.94 -4.64 -1.64
CA ARG A 130 8.99 -5.56 -1.21
C ARG A 130 9.81 -5.87 -2.45
N VAL A 131 11.08 -5.50 -2.41
CA VAL A 131 11.99 -5.59 -3.54
C VAL A 131 13.06 -6.63 -3.19
N SER A 132 13.29 -7.58 -4.09
CA SER A 132 14.32 -8.60 -3.92
C SER A 132 15.01 -8.91 -5.24
N THR A 133 16.26 -9.33 -5.13
CA THR A 133 17.11 -9.75 -6.24
C THR A 133 17.94 -10.97 -5.81
N ALA A 134 18.77 -11.50 -6.70
CA ALA A 134 19.80 -12.48 -6.32
C ALA A 134 20.83 -11.91 -5.32
N GLN A 135 20.98 -10.58 -5.23
CA GLN A 135 21.86 -9.90 -4.27
C GLN A 135 21.23 -9.76 -2.87
N GLY A 136 19.94 -10.10 -2.71
CA GLY A 136 19.21 -9.96 -1.46
C GLY A 136 17.97 -9.09 -1.56
N ALA A 137 17.34 -8.86 -0.40
CA ALA A 137 16.19 -7.97 -0.26
C ALA A 137 16.65 -6.52 -0.08
N PHE A 138 15.94 -5.59 -0.70
CA PHE A 138 16.18 -4.16 -0.56
C PHE A 138 15.16 -3.54 0.40
N SER A 139 15.62 -2.62 1.25
CA SER A 139 14.75 -1.84 2.14
C SER A 139 14.41 -0.48 1.55
N GLU A 140 13.15 -0.07 1.70
CA GLU A 140 12.71 1.28 1.32
C GLU A 140 13.28 2.32 2.31
N VAL A 141 13.84 3.40 1.78
CA VAL A 141 14.32 4.56 2.52
C VAL A 141 13.82 5.86 1.90
N ASP A 142 13.69 6.91 2.71
CA ASP A 142 13.27 8.24 2.23
C ASP A 142 14.36 8.94 1.41
N THR A 143 15.64 8.63 1.68
CA THR A 143 16.79 9.26 1.03
C THR A 143 18.02 8.37 1.05
N PHE A 144 18.87 8.51 0.03
CA PHE A 144 20.15 7.80 -0.04
C PHE A 144 21.30 8.52 0.68
N LEU A 145 21.09 9.70 1.28
CA LEU A 145 22.16 10.49 1.90
C LEU A 145 22.98 9.73 2.97
N ASN A 146 22.35 8.78 3.67
CA ASN A 146 23.01 7.94 4.69
C ASN A 146 23.35 6.53 4.17
N SER A 147 23.16 6.27 2.88
CA SER A 147 23.39 4.95 2.28
C SER A 147 24.80 4.84 1.75
N ARG A 148 25.48 3.74 2.05
CA ARG A 148 26.77 3.38 1.48
C ARG A 148 26.58 2.64 0.16
N ALA A 149 27.66 2.50 -0.61
CA ALA A 149 27.68 1.78 -1.90
C ALA A 149 27.15 0.33 -1.83
N SER A 150 27.31 -0.33 -0.68
CA SER A 150 26.87 -1.70 -0.43
C SER A 150 25.46 -1.82 0.13
N ASP A 151 24.82 -0.72 0.54
CA ASP A 151 23.55 -0.77 1.23
C ASP A 151 22.42 -1.03 0.22
N ALA A 152 21.68 -2.12 0.43
CA ALA A 152 20.57 -2.53 -0.42
C ALA A 152 19.33 -1.66 -0.13
N HIS A 153 19.38 -0.41 -0.54
CA HIS A 153 18.32 0.57 -0.33
C HIS A 153 17.62 0.95 -1.64
N VAL A 154 16.32 1.19 -1.55
CA VAL A 154 15.50 1.71 -2.64
C VAL A 154 14.68 2.90 -2.18
N LEU A 155 14.33 3.79 -3.10
CA LEU A 155 13.40 4.87 -2.87
C LEU A 155 12.14 4.62 -3.69
N VAL A 156 10.97 4.70 -3.06
CA VAL A 156 9.69 4.64 -3.77
C VAL A 156 9.14 6.05 -3.91
N SER A 157 8.87 6.45 -5.16
CA SER A 157 8.20 7.72 -5.46
C SER A 157 6.89 7.45 -6.17
N VAL A 158 5.85 8.20 -5.81
CA VAL A 158 4.50 8.05 -6.39
C VAL A 158 4.16 9.31 -7.17
N ASP A 159 3.69 9.14 -8.39
CA ASP A 159 3.36 10.23 -9.29
C ASP A 159 1.91 10.74 -9.11
N GLN A 160 1.49 11.68 -9.99
CA GLN A 160 0.14 12.23 -9.95
C GLN A 160 -0.99 11.23 -10.29
N GLY A 161 -0.65 10.10 -10.93
CA GLY A 161 -1.54 9.02 -11.32
C GLY A 161 -1.56 7.88 -10.31
N ASP A 162 -0.96 8.08 -9.13
CA ASP A 162 -0.78 7.09 -8.07
C ASP A 162 0.01 5.86 -8.53
N LYS A 163 0.87 6.02 -9.55
CA LYS A 163 1.82 5.00 -9.98
C LYS A 163 3.13 5.18 -9.25
N ALA A 164 3.68 4.08 -8.77
CA ALA A 164 4.95 4.07 -8.07
C ALA A 164 6.11 3.78 -9.04
N THR A 165 7.23 4.47 -8.80
CA THR A 165 8.54 4.19 -9.41
C THR A 165 9.51 3.90 -8.29
N ILE A 166 10.19 2.76 -8.39
CA ILE A 166 11.24 2.33 -7.49
C ILE A 166 12.56 2.75 -8.09
N ARG A 167 13.31 3.59 -7.38
CA ARG A 167 14.66 3.99 -7.77
C ARG A 167 15.68 3.30 -6.88
N PHE A 168 16.74 2.80 -7.48
CA PHE A 168 17.85 2.17 -6.78
C PHE A 168 19.03 3.13 -6.57
N GLY A 169 20.00 2.69 -5.77
CA GLY A 169 21.25 3.42 -5.59
C GLY A 169 22.12 3.46 -6.83
N ASN A 170 23.15 4.31 -6.78
CA ASN A 170 24.04 4.57 -7.91
C ASN A 170 25.44 3.93 -7.78
N GLY A 171 25.64 3.06 -6.78
CA GLY A 171 26.93 2.44 -6.48
C GLY A 171 27.86 3.31 -5.63
N VAL A 172 27.45 4.55 -5.31
CA VAL A 172 28.09 5.40 -4.29
C VAL A 172 27.15 5.52 -3.09
N ASN A 173 25.91 5.94 -3.35
CA ASN A 173 24.84 6.04 -2.37
C ASN A 173 23.79 4.96 -2.68
N GLY A 174 23.95 3.80 -2.05
CA GLY A 174 23.11 2.62 -2.27
C GLY A 174 23.61 1.70 -3.39
N LEU A 175 23.26 0.42 -3.26
CA LEU A 175 23.60 -0.66 -4.16
C LEU A 175 22.74 -0.62 -5.45
N PRO A 176 23.34 -0.63 -6.65
CA PRO A 176 22.59 -0.81 -7.89
C PRO A 176 22.21 -2.29 -8.09
N PRO A 177 21.02 -2.57 -8.64
CA PRO A 177 20.54 -3.94 -8.79
C PRO A 177 21.17 -4.64 -9.99
N VAL A 178 21.37 -5.95 -9.87
CA VAL A 178 21.92 -6.83 -10.92
C VAL A 178 21.04 -8.07 -11.05
N GLY A 179 20.79 -8.47 -12.29
CA GLY A 179 19.98 -9.62 -12.64
C GLY A 179 18.49 -9.32 -12.49
N THR A 180 17.72 -10.36 -12.18
CA THR A 180 16.27 -10.24 -12.03
C THR A 180 15.91 -9.51 -10.74
N VAL A 181 15.18 -8.41 -10.89
CA VAL A 181 14.56 -7.66 -9.78
C VAL A 181 13.11 -8.08 -9.67
N ALA A 182 12.75 -8.70 -8.55
CA ALA A 182 11.37 -9.02 -8.21
C ALA A 182 10.80 -7.93 -7.30
N VAL A 183 9.69 -7.34 -7.71
CA VAL A 183 8.94 -6.38 -6.92
C VAL A 183 7.57 -6.95 -6.61
N VAL A 184 7.28 -7.17 -5.33
CA VAL A 184 5.93 -7.46 -4.84
C VAL A 184 5.38 -6.19 -4.21
N TYR A 185 4.21 -5.76 -4.65
CA TYR A 185 3.56 -4.54 -4.14
C TYR A 185 2.06 -4.71 -4.13
N LYS A 186 1.37 -3.79 -3.46
CA LYS A 186 -0.08 -3.81 -3.37
C LYS A 186 -0.69 -2.58 -4.03
N THR A 187 -1.88 -2.77 -4.60
CA THR A 187 -2.71 -1.69 -5.13
C THR A 187 -4.11 -1.73 -4.53
N GLY A 188 -4.85 -0.62 -4.63
CA GLY A 188 -6.22 -0.50 -4.15
C GLY A 188 -6.34 0.50 -3.00
N GLY A 189 -7.11 0.12 -1.97
CA GLY A 189 -7.50 1.01 -0.89
C GLY A 189 -8.50 2.08 -1.32
N GLY A 190 -8.61 3.12 -0.50
CA GLY A 190 -9.63 4.16 -0.62
C GLY A 190 -10.76 4.00 0.38
N ALA A 191 -11.60 5.04 0.46
CA ALA A 191 -12.74 5.07 1.38
C ALA A 191 -13.82 4.02 1.03
N ALA A 192 -13.88 3.58 -0.23
CA ALA A 192 -14.76 2.51 -0.70
C ALA A 192 -14.47 1.14 -0.05
N GLY A 193 -13.27 0.98 0.55
CA GLY A 193 -12.95 -0.19 1.35
C GLY A 193 -13.68 -0.25 2.69
N ASN A 194 -14.27 0.85 3.19
CA ASN A 194 -14.98 0.84 4.46
C ASN A 194 -16.36 0.21 4.27
N VAL A 195 -16.50 -1.05 4.69
CA VAL A 195 -17.73 -1.84 4.54
C VAL A 195 -18.30 -2.22 5.91
N ASP A 196 -19.62 -2.24 6.02
CA ASP A 196 -20.30 -2.57 7.28
C ASP A 196 -20.03 -4.01 7.74
N ALA A 197 -20.31 -4.26 9.02
CA ALA A 197 -20.35 -5.62 9.58
C ALA A 197 -21.29 -6.53 8.75
N GLY A 198 -20.89 -7.78 8.57
CA GLY A 198 -21.67 -8.78 7.82
C GLY A 198 -21.75 -8.55 6.31
N ARG A 199 -20.95 -7.66 5.72
CA ARG A 199 -20.89 -7.45 4.26
C ARG A 199 -19.89 -8.36 3.56
N LEU A 200 -18.79 -8.74 4.22
CA LEU A 200 -17.75 -9.63 3.68
C LEU A 200 -18.16 -11.09 3.85
N VAL A 201 -18.98 -11.57 2.91
CA VAL A 201 -19.68 -12.87 3.03
C VAL A 201 -19.32 -13.87 1.93
N VAL A 202 -18.59 -13.45 0.91
CA VAL A 202 -18.20 -14.33 -0.21
C VAL A 202 -16.70 -14.57 -0.16
N LEU A 203 -16.30 -15.83 -0.13
CA LEU A 203 -14.91 -16.27 -0.27
C LEU A 203 -14.70 -16.72 -1.73
N GLU A 204 -13.72 -16.15 -2.42
CA GLU A 204 -13.38 -16.55 -3.80
C GLU A 204 -12.38 -17.71 -3.80
N GLY A 205 -12.65 -18.72 -4.63
CA GLY A 205 -11.81 -19.91 -4.77
C GLY A 205 -12.44 -21.18 -4.20
N SER A 206 -11.73 -22.29 -4.33
CA SER A 206 -12.12 -23.59 -3.79
C SER A 206 -11.05 -24.09 -2.83
N PHE A 207 -11.45 -24.49 -1.64
CA PHE A 207 -10.54 -24.94 -0.59
C PHE A 207 -10.61 -26.45 -0.41
N ARG A 208 -9.47 -27.03 -0.07
CA ARG A 208 -9.34 -28.46 0.18
C ARG A 208 -8.62 -28.68 1.52
N ASP A 209 -8.93 -29.78 2.16
CA ASP A 209 -8.14 -30.25 3.30
C ASP A 209 -6.81 -30.85 2.82
N ALA A 210 -5.93 -31.17 3.77
CA ALA A 210 -4.63 -31.79 3.49
C ALA A 210 -4.73 -33.18 2.80
N HIS A 211 -5.89 -33.84 2.81
CA HIS A 211 -6.14 -35.07 2.06
C HIS A 211 -6.70 -34.82 0.66
N GLY A 212 -6.91 -33.56 0.27
CA GLY A 212 -7.40 -33.17 -1.05
C GLY A 212 -8.93 -33.14 -1.19
N HIS A 213 -9.68 -33.37 -0.11
CA HIS A 213 -11.14 -33.29 -0.13
C HIS A 213 -11.62 -31.84 -0.13
N ALA A 214 -12.63 -31.53 -0.94
CA ALA A 214 -13.21 -30.18 -0.98
C ALA A 214 -13.95 -29.87 0.32
N VAL A 215 -13.73 -28.66 0.83
CA VAL A 215 -14.38 -28.17 2.05
C VAL A 215 -15.25 -26.96 1.75
N GLN A 216 -16.44 -26.93 2.35
CA GLN A 216 -17.34 -25.79 2.27
C GLN A 216 -16.99 -24.79 3.38
N VAL A 217 -16.65 -23.58 2.97
CA VAL A 217 -16.19 -22.51 3.85
C VAL A 217 -17.15 -21.34 3.76
N ALA A 218 -17.63 -20.88 4.91
CA ALA A 218 -18.34 -19.62 5.03
C ALA A 218 -17.42 -18.57 5.65
N VAL A 219 -17.62 -17.33 5.24
CA VAL A 219 -16.89 -16.17 5.75
C VAL A 219 -17.86 -15.11 6.25
N SER A 220 -17.50 -14.41 7.31
CA SER A 220 -18.25 -13.25 7.80
C SER A 220 -17.33 -12.31 8.58
N ASN A 221 -17.53 -11.00 8.44
CA ASN A 221 -16.90 -10.01 9.31
C ASN A 221 -17.86 -9.59 10.44
N ALA A 222 -17.45 -9.75 11.69
CA ALA A 222 -18.25 -9.34 12.85
C ALA A 222 -18.23 -7.82 13.07
N ALA A 223 -17.11 -7.19 12.77
CA ALA A 223 -16.91 -5.74 12.82
C ALA A 223 -16.84 -5.16 11.38
N PRO A 224 -17.15 -3.86 11.20
CA PRO A 224 -16.95 -3.19 9.92
C PRO A 224 -15.48 -3.15 9.53
N ALA A 225 -15.20 -3.11 8.23
CA ALA A 225 -13.88 -2.74 7.72
C ALA A 225 -13.66 -1.25 7.89
N SER A 226 -12.46 -0.85 8.33
CA SER A 226 -12.13 0.55 8.63
C SER A 226 -10.67 0.87 8.26
N GLY A 227 -10.30 2.15 8.33
CA GLY A 227 -8.96 2.65 7.95
C GLY A 227 -8.79 2.89 6.45
N GLY A 228 -9.82 2.67 5.64
CA GLY A 228 -9.82 3.03 4.22
C GLY A 228 -9.93 4.53 4.04
N ALA A 229 -8.96 5.14 3.36
CA ALA A 229 -8.97 6.57 3.06
C ALA A 229 -8.51 6.83 1.63
N ASP A 230 -9.13 7.79 0.97
CA ASP A 230 -8.71 8.20 -0.37
C ASP A 230 -7.36 8.91 -0.34
N ARG A 231 -6.70 8.96 -1.49
CA ARG A 231 -5.45 9.71 -1.67
C ARG A 231 -5.63 11.17 -1.24
N GLN A 232 -4.57 11.76 -0.67
CA GLN A 232 -4.64 13.13 -0.20
C GLN A 232 -5.03 14.09 -1.32
N THR A 233 -5.98 15.00 -1.06
CA THR A 233 -6.38 16.00 -2.05
C THR A 233 -5.33 17.11 -2.20
N VAL A 234 -5.31 17.78 -3.36
CA VAL A 234 -4.43 18.95 -3.59
C VAL A 234 -4.73 20.06 -2.58
N ALA A 235 -6.01 20.30 -2.27
CA ALA A 235 -6.42 21.31 -1.31
C ALA A 235 -5.86 21.02 0.09
N SER A 236 -5.97 19.76 0.56
CA SER A 236 -5.39 19.34 1.84
C SER A 236 -3.86 19.48 1.85
N ALA A 237 -3.18 19.03 0.78
CA ALA A 237 -1.72 19.12 0.69
C ALA A 237 -1.20 20.57 0.76
N LYS A 238 -1.91 21.52 0.15
CA LYS A 238 -1.57 22.96 0.22
C LYS A 238 -1.64 23.54 1.62
N LEU A 239 -2.50 23.00 2.47
CA LEU A 239 -2.64 23.43 3.87
C LEU A 239 -1.58 22.74 4.74
N LEU A 240 -1.45 21.42 4.62
CA LEU A 240 -0.61 20.62 5.51
C LEU A 240 0.89 20.72 5.23
N ALA A 241 1.32 20.92 3.96
CA ALA A 241 2.74 20.96 3.64
C ALA A 241 3.48 22.20 4.21
N PRO A 242 2.91 23.43 4.20
CA PRO A 242 3.51 24.56 4.93
C PRO A 242 3.44 24.41 6.44
N GLU A 243 2.33 23.87 6.96
CA GLU A 243 2.19 23.56 8.40
C GLU A 243 3.25 22.57 8.85
N SER A 244 3.68 21.66 7.97
CA SER A 244 4.66 20.65 8.36
C SER A 244 6.04 21.22 8.67
N LEU A 245 6.38 22.38 8.11
CA LEU A 245 7.61 23.09 8.44
C LEU A 245 7.53 23.84 9.77
N ARG A 246 6.32 24.15 10.25
CA ARG A 246 6.12 24.81 11.54
C ARG A 246 6.29 23.84 12.70
N ALA A 247 5.79 22.60 12.55
CA ALA A 247 5.99 21.53 13.51
C ALA A 247 7.29 20.78 13.21
N LEU A 248 8.36 21.12 13.92
CA LEU A 248 9.66 20.42 13.85
C LEU A 248 9.48 18.94 14.23
N THR A 249 10.34 18.07 13.69
CA THR A 249 10.40 16.63 13.98
C THR A 249 10.69 16.29 15.45
N ARG A 250 10.96 17.31 16.29
CA ARG A 250 10.97 17.22 17.74
C ARG A 250 9.74 17.96 18.25
N THR A 251 8.75 17.23 18.77
CA THR A 251 7.59 17.82 19.47
C THR A 251 8.05 18.45 20.78
N VAL A 252 8.11 19.77 20.84
CA VAL A 252 8.52 20.50 22.06
C VAL A 252 7.35 21.28 22.64
N SER A 253 6.39 21.68 21.82
CA SER A 253 5.20 22.45 22.22
C SER A 253 3.91 21.62 22.14
N ARG A 254 2.87 22.06 22.86
CA ARG A 254 1.52 21.46 22.80
C ARG A 254 0.91 21.52 21.39
N GLU A 255 1.21 22.57 20.65
CA GLU A 255 0.76 22.76 19.26
C GLU A 255 1.40 21.72 18.31
N ASP A 256 2.65 21.32 18.56
CA ASP A 256 3.32 20.26 17.78
C ASP A 256 2.64 18.90 17.96
N PHE A 257 2.10 18.61 19.16
CA PHE A 257 1.34 17.38 19.40
C PHE A 257 0.04 17.34 18.61
N GLU A 258 -0.69 18.46 18.55
CA GLU A 258 -1.94 18.55 17.78
C GLU A 258 -1.67 18.43 16.27
N ILE A 259 -0.59 19.03 15.77
CA ILE A 259 -0.20 18.95 14.36
C ILE A 259 0.22 17.52 13.98
N ASN A 260 1.01 16.83 14.82
CA ASN A 260 1.40 15.45 14.53
C ASN A 260 0.23 14.47 14.67
N ALA A 261 -0.68 14.68 15.62
CA ALA A 261 -1.89 13.88 15.73
C ALA A 261 -2.79 14.00 14.49
N ARG A 262 -2.89 15.20 13.89
CA ARG A 262 -3.63 15.42 12.63
C ARG A 262 -2.98 14.80 11.39
N ARG A 263 -1.69 14.46 11.45
CA ARG A 263 -0.99 13.78 10.33
C ARG A 263 -1.28 12.28 10.28
N LEU A 264 -1.76 11.69 11.37
CA LEU A 264 -2.17 10.29 11.42
C LEU A 264 -3.66 10.20 11.04
N PRO A 265 -4.01 9.50 9.95
CA PRO A 265 -5.37 9.09 9.69
C PRO A 265 -5.79 8.09 10.78
N GLY A 266 -6.99 8.29 11.36
CA GLY A 266 -7.61 7.39 12.33
C GLY A 266 -8.33 6.23 11.67
#